data_AF-A0A069CZ28-F1
#
_entry.id   AF-A0A069CZ28-F1
#
_cell.length_a   1.000
_cell.length_b   1.000
_cell.length_c   1.000
_cell.angle_alpha   90.00
_cell.angle_beta   90.00
_cell.angle_gamma   90.00
#
_symmetry.space_group_name_H-M   'P 1'
#
loop_
_entity.id
_entity.type
_entity.pdbx_description
1 polymer ?
#
loop_
_entity_poly.entity_id
_entity_poly.type
_entity_poly.pdbx_seq_one_letter_code
_entity_poly.pdbx_strand_id
1 'polypeptide(L)'
;MVHKRDEINSRLIRLLPKEAALLQLDLANLLAQSKPVTYERPVTRALQAIDNYLHEDEHPKVVPTTKLTATDLMLQLKKAIEVCLHARRQAIDAAQSLMAAVAGTVFEHDTELIMVMAELQKAIIDAQQDDYRVLTADIDFYRLKLAQLYRVSFEQRGRKLKAQKSPG
;
A
#
# COMPACT_ATOMS: atom_id res chain seq x y z
N MET A 1 -5.27 -8.43 23.34
CA MET A 1 -4.26 -9.02 22.44
C MET A 1 -3.32 -7.91 22.01
N VAL A 2 -2.07 -7.93 22.47
CA VAL A 2 -1.03 -7.03 21.94
C VAL A 2 -0.73 -7.51 20.53
N HIS A 3 -0.97 -6.67 19.52
CA HIS A 3 -0.75 -7.08 18.12
C HIS A 3 0.76 -7.33 17.91
N LYS A 4 1.14 -8.34 17.11
CA LYS A 4 2.55 -8.63 16.76
C LYS A 4 3.33 -7.38 16.32
N ARG A 5 2.63 -6.38 15.76
CA ARG A 5 3.14 -5.03 15.46
C ARG A 5 3.64 -4.28 16.69
N ASP A 6 2.86 -4.22 17.76
CA ASP A 6 3.22 -3.51 18.98
C ASP A 6 4.38 -4.21 19.69
N GLU A 7 4.44 -5.53 19.58
CA GLU A 7 5.54 -6.34 20.10
C GLU A 7 6.86 -6.11 19.34
N ILE A 8 6.82 -6.11 17.99
CA ILE A 8 7.99 -5.81 17.15
C ILE A 8 8.44 -4.36 17.36
N ASN A 9 7.52 -3.39 17.29
CA ASN A 9 7.83 -1.97 17.47
C ASN A 9 8.41 -1.68 18.87
N SER A 10 7.86 -2.30 19.92
CA SER A 10 8.36 -2.15 21.29
C SER A 10 9.72 -2.83 21.51
N ARG A 11 10.01 -3.92 20.78
CA ARG A 11 11.31 -4.61 20.83
C ARG A 11 12.40 -3.82 20.12
N LEU A 12 12.11 -3.29 18.92
CA LEU A 12 13.06 -2.47 18.14
C LEU A 12 13.54 -1.22 18.92
N ILE A 13 12.66 -0.59 19.70
CA ILE A 13 13.00 0.58 20.53
C ILE A 13 13.94 0.20 21.71
N ARG A 14 13.82 -1.02 22.25
CA ARG A 14 14.57 -1.46 23.44
C ARG A 14 15.99 -1.96 23.15
N LEU A 15 16.27 -2.35 21.91
CA LEU A 15 17.51 -3.07 21.52
C LEU A 15 18.61 -2.16 20.95
N LEU A 16 18.36 -0.87 20.73
CA LEU A 16 19.40 0.05 20.28
C LEU A 16 20.41 0.31 21.41
N PRO A 17 21.73 0.12 21.19
CA PRO A 17 22.76 0.38 22.20
C PRO A 17 22.72 1.85 22.66
N LYS A 18 23.26 2.10 23.86
CA LYS A 18 23.23 3.38 24.60
C LYS A 18 23.74 4.64 23.86
N GLU A 19 24.20 4.52 22.61
CA GLU A 19 24.91 5.58 21.88
C GLU A 19 24.05 6.57 21.10
N ALA A 20 22.72 6.46 21.01
CA ALA A 20 21.96 7.60 20.50
C ALA A 20 20.47 7.57 20.85
N ALA A 21 20.08 8.28 21.89
CA ALA A 21 18.67 8.68 22.09
C ALA A 21 18.05 9.31 20.83
N LEU A 22 18.88 9.98 20.00
CA LEU A 22 18.50 10.52 18.69
C LEU A 22 18.13 9.44 17.66
N LEU A 23 18.91 8.36 17.52
CA LEU A 23 18.60 7.26 16.60
C LEU A 23 17.33 6.51 17.04
N GLN A 24 17.10 6.39 18.35
CA GLN A 24 15.86 5.82 18.89
C GLN A 24 14.64 6.68 18.57
N LEU A 25 14.76 8.00 18.72
CA LEU A 25 13.70 8.95 18.37
C LEU A 25 13.40 8.94 16.87
N ASP A 26 14.44 8.93 16.03
CA ASP A 26 14.30 8.85 14.57
C ASP A 26 13.62 7.54 14.13
N LEU A 27 14.03 6.41 14.71
CA LEU A 27 13.38 5.13 14.44
C LEU A 27 11.91 5.13 14.89
N ALA A 28 11.60 5.65 16.07
CA ALA A 28 10.22 5.76 16.54
C ALA A 28 9.36 6.62 15.60
N ASN A 29 9.92 7.73 15.10
CA ASN A 29 9.27 8.59 14.12
C ASN A 29 9.04 7.85 12.80
N LEU A 30 10.02 7.08 12.30
CA LEU A 30 9.87 6.28 11.08
C LEU A 30 8.85 5.15 11.25
N LEU A 31 8.78 4.51 12.42
CA LEU A 31 7.74 3.51 12.73
C LEU A 31 6.34 4.14 12.80
N ALA A 32 6.23 5.39 13.26
CA ALA A 32 4.97 6.13 13.23
C ALA A 32 4.57 6.52 11.80
N GLN A 33 5.52 6.91 10.95
CA GLN A 33 5.26 7.24 9.54
C GLN A 33 4.99 6.01 8.68
N SER A 34 5.56 4.87 9.02
CA SER A 34 5.34 3.61 8.30
C SER A 34 3.95 3.05 8.56
N LYS A 35 3.20 3.57 9.54
CA LYS A 35 1.89 3.03 9.93
C LYS A 35 0.96 2.75 8.75
N PRO A 36 0.73 3.66 7.80
CA PRO A 36 -0.21 3.41 6.70
C PRO A 36 0.28 2.30 5.76
N VAL A 37 1.59 2.14 5.62
CA VAL A 37 2.25 1.29 4.62
C VAL A 37 3.10 0.17 5.23
N THR A 38 2.83 -0.21 6.48
CA THR A 38 3.70 -1.12 7.26
C THR A 38 3.85 -2.49 6.58
N TYR A 39 2.76 -2.99 5.99
CA TYR A 39 2.72 -4.28 5.31
C TYR A 39 3.05 -4.21 3.82
N GLU A 40 3.43 -3.04 3.31
CA GLU A 40 3.97 -2.93 1.96
C GLU A 40 5.34 -3.61 1.93
N ARG A 41 5.56 -4.46 0.92
CA ARG A 41 6.76 -5.31 0.81
C ARG A 41 8.09 -4.54 0.99
N PRO A 42 8.29 -3.34 0.42
CA PRO A 42 9.52 -2.57 0.66
C PRO A 42 9.72 -2.18 2.12
N VAL A 43 8.66 -1.75 2.81
CA VAL A 43 8.69 -1.33 4.22
C VAL A 43 8.94 -2.54 5.12
N THR A 44 8.21 -3.64 4.90
CA THR A 44 8.42 -4.89 5.66
C THR A 44 9.87 -5.40 5.53
N ARG A 45 10.46 -5.33 4.33
CA ARG A 45 11.87 -5.70 4.12
C ARG A 45 12.85 -4.80 4.87
N ALA A 46 12.63 -3.49 4.84
CA ALA A 46 13.46 -2.54 5.56
C ALA A 46 13.38 -2.73 7.08
N LEU A 47 12.18 -2.98 7.61
CA LEU A 47 11.97 -3.31 9.02
C LEU A 47 12.68 -4.61 9.42
N GLN A 48 12.63 -5.65 8.58
CA GLN A 48 13.35 -6.90 8.84
C GLN A 48 14.88 -6.71 8.79
N ALA A 49 15.39 -5.83 7.94
CA ALA A 49 16.82 -5.53 7.89
C ALA A 49 17.30 -4.84 9.18
N ILE A 50 16.50 -3.91 9.71
CA ILE A 50 16.76 -3.27 11.01
C ILE A 50 16.70 -4.31 12.14
N ASP A 51 15.68 -5.17 12.13
CA ASP A 51 15.54 -6.25 13.11
C ASP A 51 16.75 -7.19 13.10
N ASN A 52 17.19 -7.64 11.92
CA ASN A 52 18.37 -8.49 11.78
C ASN A 52 19.65 -7.81 12.28
N TYR A 53 19.82 -6.50 12.03
CA TYR A 53 20.97 -5.73 12.50
C TYR A 53 21.01 -5.62 14.02
N LEU A 54 19.85 -5.46 14.67
CA LEU A 54 19.76 -5.41 16.13
C LEU A 54 20.04 -6.76 16.80
N HIS A 55 19.88 -7.87 16.07
CA HIS A 55 20.12 -9.23 16.56
C HIS A 55 21.37 -9.88 15.95
N GLU A 56 22.28 -9.10 15.34
CA GLU A 56 23.50 -9.61 14.68
C GLU A 56 24.42 -10.37 15.67
N ASP A 57 24.42 -9.96 16.95
CA ASP A 57 25.17 -10.62 18.04
C ASP A 57 24.54 -11.97 18.50
N GLU A 58 23.24 -12.18 18.27
CA GLU A 58 22.52 -13.40 18.67
C GLU A 58 22.61 -14.52 17.60
N HIS A 59 22.89 -14.16 16.35
CA HIS A 59 22.96 -15.09 15.22
C HIS A 59 24.07 -14.69 14.23
N PRO A 60 25.34 -15.04 14.48
CA PRO A 60 26.43 -14.73 13.54
C PRO A 60 26.19 -15.46 12.20
N LYS A 61 25.79 -14.73 11.16
CA LYS A 61 25.69 -15.29 9.79
C LYS A 61 27.00 -15.14 9.03
N VAL A 62 27.38 -16.24 8.39
CA VAL A 62 28.63 -16.57 7.67
C VAL A 62 28.79 -15.83 6.32
N VAL A 63 28.04 -14.76 6.06
CA VAL A 63 28.05 -14.09 4.74
C VAL A 63 28.70 -12.70 4.89
N PRO A 64 29.66 -12.30 4.02
CA PRO A 64 30.30 -11.00 4.12
C PRO A 64 29.24 -9.91 3.94
N THR A 65 28.86 -9.28 5.04
CA THR A 65 27.98 -8.12 5.05
C THR A 65 28.78 -6.93 4.53
N THR A 66 28.32 -6.31 3.44
CA THR A 66 28.52 -4.88 3.25
C THR A 66 28.07 -4.26 4.57
N LYS A 67 29.00 -3.69 5.36
CA LYS A 67 28.70 -3.17 6.70
C LYS A 67 27.73 -1.99 6.58
N LEU A 68 26.43 -2.28 6.52
CA LEU A 68 25.39 -1.28 6.59
C LEU A 68 25.37 -0.75 8.03
N THR A 69 25.41 0.57 8.16
CA THR A 69 25.29 1.23 9.47
C THR A 69 23.81 1.33 9.88
N ALA A 70 23.55 1.57 11.16
CA ALA A 70 22.19 1.89 11.63
C ALA A 70 21.57 3.06 10.84
N THR A 71 22.38 4.07 10.49
CA THR A 71 21.97 5.22 9.66
C THR A 71 21.56 4.79 8.25
N ASP A 72 22.30 3.88 7.61
CA ASP A 72 21.95 3.37 6.28
C ASP A 72 20.63 2.60 6.29
N LEU A 73 20.40 1.80 7.34
CA LEU A 73 19.17 1.03 7.51
C LEU A 73 17.95 1.94 7.75
N MET A 74 18.10 2.99 8.56
CA MET A 74 17.06 4.00 8.75
C MET A 74 16.78 4.77 7.46
N LEU A 75 17.81 5.13 6.69
CA LEU A 75 17.64 5.79 5.39
C LEU A 75 16.88 4.89 4.40
N GLN A 76 17.18 3.59 4.39
CA GLN A 76 16.43 2.60 3.60
C GLN A 76 14.97 2.52 4.03
N LEU A 77 14.69 2.49 5.34
CA LEU A 77 13.32 2.50 5.86
C LEU A 77 12.58 3.79 5.45
N LYS A 78 13.19 4.95 5.64
CA LYS A 78 12.63 6.24 5.24
C LYS A 78 12.26 6.25 3.76
N LYS A 79 13.20 5.85 2.89
CA LYS A 79 12.97 5.78 1.45
C LYS A 79 11.85 4.79 1.08
N ALA A 80 11.79 3.64 1.75
CA ALA A 80 10.73 2.65 1.53
C ALA A 80 9.35 3.21 1.91
N ILE A 81 9.25 3.93 3.03
CA ILE A 81 8.03 4.60 3.48
C ILE A 81 7.60 5.64 2.45
N GLU A 82 8.49 6.54 2.05
CA GLU A 82 8.21 7.60 1.08
C GLU A 82 7.71 7.04 -0.26
N VAL A 83 8.38 6.01 -0.79
CA VAL A 83 7.97 5.34 -2.03
C VAL A 83 6.59 4.71 -1.90
N CYS A 84 6.30 4.02 -0.80
CA CYS A 84 5.02 3.35 -0.61
C CYS A 84 3.88 4.35 -0.38
N LEU A 85 4.10 5.43 0.38
CA LEU A 85 3.13 6.50 0.57
C LEU A 85 2.83 7.21 -0.76
N HIS A 86 3.87 7.45 -1.57
CA HIS A 86 3.70 8.03 -2.90
C HIS A 86 2.88 7.13 -3.82
N ALA A 87 3.23 5.84 -3.89
CA ALA A 87 2.49 4.85 -4.70
C ALA A 87 1.03 4.72 -4.25
N ARG A 88 0.77 4.68 -2.95
CA ARG A 88 -0.59 4.65 -2.39
C ARG A 88 -1.39 5.88 -2.81
N ARG A 89 -0.81 7.08 -2.71
CA ARG A 89 -1.48 8.31 -3.13
C ARG A 89 -1.81 8.30 -4.62
N GLN A 90 -0.88 7.87 -5.47
CA GLN A 90 -1.12 7.72 -6.91
C GLN A 90 -2.25 6.72 -7.21
N ALA A 91 -2.29 5.58 -6.51
CA ALA A 91 -3.34 4.59 -6.67
C ALA A 91 -4.72 5.16 -6.28
N ILE A 92 -4.79 5.91 -5.17
CA ILE A 92 -6.01 6.61 -4.74
C ILE A 92 -6.46 7.63 -5.79
N ASP A 93 -5.57 8.51 -6.25
CA ASP A 93 -5.89 9.55 -7.24
C ASP A 93 -6.40 8.93 -8.55
N ALA A 94 -5.74 7.87 -9.03
CA ALA A 94 -6.15 7.13 -10.22
C ALA A 94 -7.50 6.43 -10.04
N ALA A 95 -7.75 5.87 -8.86
CA ALA A 95 -9.01 5.20 -8.54
C ALA A 95 -10.18 6.20 -8.46
N GLN A 96 -9.99 7.33 -7.78
CA GLN A 96 -11.01 8.40 -7.69
C GLN A 96 -11.34 8.98 -9.06
N SER A 97 -10.32 9.22 -9.90
CA SER A 97 -10.52 9.68 -11.28
C SER A 97 -11.34 8.70 -12.10
N LEU A 98 -11.05 7.40 -12.00
CA LEU A 98 -11.83 6.36 -12.68
C LEU A 98 -13.27 6.29 -12.16
N MET A 99 -13.48 6.32 -10.84
CA MET A 99 -14.83 6.31 -10.26
C MET A 99 -15.67 7.49 -10.74
N ALA A 100 -15.09 8.70 -10.78
CA ALA A 100 -15.75 9.89 -11.30
C ALA A 100 -16.13 9.73 -12.79
N ALA A 101 -15.23 9.14 -13.59
CA ALA A 101 -15.51 8.85 -15.00
C ALA A 101 -16.66 7.85 -15.19
N VAL A 102 -16.75 6.80 -14.35
CA VAL A 102 -17.82 5.80 -14.41
C VAL A 102 -19.17 6.38 -13.97
N ALA A 103 -19.19 7.12 -12.86
CA ALA A 103 -20.41 7.72 -12.30
C ALA A 103 -21.07 8.74 -13.26
N GLY A 104 -20.29 9.37 -14.14
CA GLY A 104 -20.81 10.28 -15.16
C GLY A 104 -21.44 9.60 -16.39
N THR A 105 -21.65 8.27 -16.36
CA THR A 105 -22.14 7.52 -17.53
C THR A 105 -23.46 6.82 -17.32
N VAL A 106 -24.09 6.50 -18.45
CA VAL A 106 -25.28 5.65 -18.58
C VAL A 106 -25.14 4.23 -18.00
N PHE A 107 -23.95 3.84 -17.52
CA PHE A 107 -23.67 2.55 -16.90
C PHE A 107 -23.69 2.62 -15.36
N GLU A 108 -24.04 3.77 -14.79
CA GLU A 108 -24.17 3.97 -13.34
C GLU A 108 -25.17 3.01 -12.66
N HIS A 109 -26.08 2.38 -13.42
CA HIS A 109 -27.05 1.41 -12.93
C HIS A 109 -26.66 -0.06 -13.16
N ASP A 110 -25.48 -0.32 -13.73
CA ASP A 110 -24.98 -1.68 -13.85
C ASP A 110 -24.58 -2.21 -12.47
N THR A 111 -25.24 -3.28 -12.04
CA THR A 111 -25.09 -3.84 -10.69
C THR A 111 -23.65 -4.27 -10.39
N GLU A 112 -22.94 -4.84 -11.38
CA GLU A 112 -21.57 -5.30 -11.15
C GLU A 112 -20.61 -4.11 -11.03
N LEU A 113 -20.81 -3.07 -11.83
CA LEU A 113 -20.05 -1.81 -11.71
C LEU A 113 -20.28 -1.14 -10.37
N ILE A 114 -21.54 -1.03 -9.90
CA ILE A 114 -21.87 -0.45 -8.60
C ILE A 114 -21.15 -1.21 -7.47
N MET A 115 -21.21 -2.54 -7.50
CA MET A 115 -20.58 -3.35 -6.45
C MET A 115 -19.07 -3.16 -6.40
N VAL A 116 -18.39 -3.21 -7.56
CA VAL A 116 -16.93 -3.01 -7.60
C VAL A 116 -16.55 -1.58 -7.25
N MET A 117 -17.35 -0.59 -7.64
CA MET A 117 -17.16 0.81 -7.27
C MET A 117 -17.29 1.02 -5.76
N ALA A 118 -18.23 0.34 -5.09
CA ALA A 118 -18.38 0.39 -3.63
C ALA A 118 -17.19 -0.24 -2.89
N GLU A 119 -16.70 -1.39 -3.36
CA GLU A 119 -15.49 -2.02 -2.79
C GLU A 119 -14.24 -1.14 -2.98
N LEU A 120 -14.10 -0.52 -4.16
CA LEU A 120 -13.02 0.43 -4.43
C LEU A 120 -13.11 1.66 -3.52
N GLN A 121 -14.31 2.21 -3.35
CA GLN A 121 -14.55 3.35 -2.47
C GLN A 121 -14.17 3.02 -1.02
N LYS A 122 -14.55 1.83 -0.56
CA LYS A 122 -14.20 1.35 0.78
C LYS A 122 -12.68 1.24 0.95
N ALA A 123 -11.99 0.61 0.00
CA ALA A 123 -10.53 0.49 0.04
C ALA A 123 -9.83 1.87 0.07
N ILE A 124 -10.35 2.86 -0.67
CA ILE A 124 -9.83 4.24 -0.62
C ILE A 124 -10.04 4.86 0.76
N ILE A 125 -11.24 4.76 1.33
CA ILE A 125 -11.56 5.33 2.65
C ILE A 125 -10.67 4.70 3.73
N ASP A 126 -10.57 3.38 3.75
CA ASP A 126 -9.74 2.64 4.70
C ASP A 126 -8.25 3.05 4.56
N ALA A 127 -7.76 3.19 3.32
CA ALA A 127 -6.39 3.64 3.07
C ALA A 127 -6.13 5.11 3.47
N GLN A 128 -7.12 5.99 3.34
CA GLN A 128 -7.07 7.39 3.79
C GLN A 128 -7.15 7.54 5.30
N GLN A 129 -7.72 6.55 6.00
CA GLN A 129 -7.74 6.43 7.46
C GLN A 129 -6.48 5.74 8.02
N ASP A 130 -5.44 5.60 7.20
CA ASP A 130 -4.19 4.92 7.53
C ASP A 130 -4.38 3.47 8.01
N ASP A 131 -5.42 2.78 7.53
CA ASP A 131 -5.55 1.35 7.78
C ASP A 131 -4.39 0.61 7.09
N TYR A 132 -3.51 0.07 7.92
CA TYR A 132 -2.32 -0.65 7.51
C TYR A 132 -2.64 -1.99 6.82
N ARG A 133 -3.87 -2.49 6.94
CA ARG A 133 -4.32 -3.75 6.34
C ARG A 133 -4.66 -3.60 4.86
N VAL A 134 -5.07 -2.40 4.46
CA VAL A 134 -5.33 -2.11 3.04
C VAL A 134 -4.00 -1.88 2.38
N LEU A 135 -3.69 -2.69 1.38
CA LEU A 135 -2.51 -2.56 0.57
C LEU A 135 -2.80 -1.66 -0.64
N THR A 136 -1.75 -1.01 -1.14
CA THR A 136 -1.81 -0.28 -2.42
C THR A 136 -2.29 -1.20 -3.55
N ALA A 137 -1.91 -2.48 -3.49
CA ALA A 137 -2.34 -3.50 -4.42
C ALA A 137 -3.86 -3.78 -4.39
N ASP A 138 -4.53 -3.62 -3.25
CA ASP A 138 -5.98 -3.82 -3.14
C ASP A 138 -6.74 -2.72 -3.89
N ILE A 139 -6.28 -1.47 -3.75
CA ILE A 139 -6.82 -0.32 -4.49
C ILE A 139 -6.63 -0.54 -6.00
N ASP A 140 -5.42 -0.93 -6.42
CA ASP A 140 -5.15 -1.20 -7.83
C ASP A 140 -5.97 -2.38 -8.38
N PHE A 141 -6.15 -3.44 -7.59
CA PHE A 141 -6.97 -4.58 -7.98
C PHE A 141 -8.41 -4.15 -8.29
N TYR A 142 -9.07 -3.45 -7.36
CA TYR A 142 -10.44 -2.99 -7.56
C TYR A 142 -10.55 -1.95 -8.67
N ARG A 143 -9.56 -1.05 -8.81
CA ARG A 143 -9.48 -0.08 -9.91
C ARG A 143 -9.40 -0.76 -11.26
N LEU A 144 -8.53 -1.75 -11.42
CA LEU A 144 -8.38 -2.50 -12.67
C LEU A 144 -9.64 -3.29 -13.00
N LYS A 145 -10.26 -3.91 -11.99
CA LYS A 145 -11.55 -4.61 -12.16
C LYS A 145 -12.65 -3.65 -12.62
N LEU A 146 -12.76 -2.47 -12.01
CA LEU A 146 -13.72 -1.44 -12.41
C LEU A 146 -13.48 -1.00 -13.87
N ALA A 147 -12.23 -0.72 -14.24
CA ALA A 147 -11.87 -0.31 -15.59
C ALA A 147 -12.23 -1.38 -16.64
N GLN A 148 -12.01 -2.65 -16.32
CA GLN A 148 -12.34 -3.77 -17.20
C GLN A 148 -13.86 -3.88 -17.40
N LEU A 149 -14.65 -3.87 -16.33
CA LEU A 149 -16.11 -3.95 -16.40
C LEU A 149 -16.70 -2.76 -17.16
N TYR A 150 -16.15 -1.57 -16.92
CA TYR A 150 -16.61 -0.34 -17.56
C TYR A 150 -16.38 -0.39 -19.07
N ARG A 151 -15.20 -0.86 -19.49
CA ARG A 151 -14.88 -1.09 -20.90
C ARG A 151 -15.82 -2.11 -21.54
N VAL A 152 -16.06 -3.25 -20.89
CA VAL A 152 -16.97 -4.30 -21.40
C VAL A 152 -18.39 -3.73 -21.61
N SER A 153 -18.88 -2.95 -20.64
CA SER A 153 -20.20 -2.32 -20.71
C SER A 153 -20.32 -1.37 -21.91
N PHE A 154 -19.29 -0.56 -22.15
CA PHE A 154 -19.18 0.30 -23.33
C PHE A 154 -19.21 -0.49 -24.64
N GLU A 155 -18.40 -1.54 -24.75
CA GLU A 155 -18.32 -2.37 -25.95
C GLU A 155 -19.65 -3.07 -26.25
N GLN A 156 -20.32 -3.62 -25.24
CA GLN A 156 -21.62 -4.26 -25.39
C GLN A 156 -22.70 -3.29 -25.88
N ARG A 157 -22.74 -2.07 -25.32
CA ARG A 157 -23.67 -1.03 -25.77
C ARG A 157 -23.38 -0.62 -27.21
N GLY A 158 -22.11 -0.45 -27.58
CA GLY A 158 -21.69 -0.15 -28.95
C GLY A 158 -22.15 -1.22 -29.95
N ARG A 159 -22.05 -2.51 -29.59
CA ARG A 159 -22.55 -3.62 -30.40
C ARG A 159 -24.06 -3.60 -30.55
N LYS A 160 -24.82 -3.38 -29.46
CA LYS A 160 -26.29 -3.26 -29.50
C LYS A 160 -26.75 -2.14 -30.43
N LEU A 161 -26.12 -0.97 -30.35
CA LEU A 161 -26.44 0.18 -31.20
C LEU A 161 -26.13 -0.06 -32.68
N LYS A 162 -25.05 -0.80 -32.99
CA LYS A 162 -24.73 -1.20 -34.37
C LYS A 162 -25.74 -2.21 -34.93
N ALA A 163 -26.11 -3.21 -34.13
CA ALA A 163 -27.10 -4.22 -34.53
C ALA A 163 -28.48 -3.60 -34.83
N GLN A 164 -28.87 -2.55 -34.10
CA GLN A 164 -30.13 -1.83 -34.34
C GLN A 164 -30.12 -0.95 -35.60
N LYS A 165 -28.94 -0.57 -36.12
CA LYS A 165 -28.78 0.31 -37.29
C LYS A 165 -28.60 -0.43 -38.61
N SER A 166 -28.61 -1.76 -38.62
CA SER A 166 -28.66 -2.57 -39.84
C SER A 166 -30.08 -3.10 -40.06
N PRO A 167 -30.99 -2.33 -40.68
CA PRO A 167 -32.18 -2.91 -41.27
C PRO A 167 -31.73 -3.74 -42.47
N GLY A 168 -32.19 -4.99 -42.54
CA GLY A 168 -32.11 -5.81 -43.76
C GLY A 168 -33.01 -5.26 -44.85
#